data_AF-A0A7H0HRD7-F1
#
_entry.id   AF-A0A7H0HRD7-F1
#
_cell.length_a   1.000
_cell.length_b   1.000
_cell.length_c   1.000
_cell.angle_alpha   90.00
_cell.angle_beta   90.00
_cell.angle_gamma   90.00
#
_symmetry.space_group_name_H-M   'P 1'
#
loop_
_entity.id
_entity.type
_entity.pdbx_description
1 polymer ?
#
loop_
_entity_poly.entity_id
_entity_poly.type
_entity_poly.pdbx_seq_one_letter_code
_entity_poly.pdbx_strand_id
1 'polypeptide(L)'
;MMVGMLAAMPATPANRPDRDESPVRDRGDACPGALRLHTADDGALARVRVPAGLLSARQAHALADAADRLGDGALDITSRGNLQLRGLDAARARELADLLDAADLLPAPAHERVRNVVASPLSGLDGHGHLDVQPLVRELDALLCTGARAAALSGRFLFALDDGRGDMAELNPDVMLIAEPPARTAGGAGAPAATTTATATVTAPGTATVTAGTAADGEGAAGAGVPVAGPPGAAAGIAPGSSGAAWNSGLRVRVAAGDARVLVRPEDGPRMLMLAAEAFLDAADACGTRPWRIRELPPQYALSTPGLLRRAAAAGVAAEPVWSAEPAEPVWSAEPAQSTEPAEPAEPARPAPPAPGAHARDGVETAVCAGVVLGRMSAAQVRSLARVAERHGTGELRVTPWRSVVLPGVAAALLPELAAAGLVTGAGSPWHGVSACTGRPGCGKALADVRADAAALADVRADAAALAAAGAGGIPVHWSGCGRRCGHPHGGHVDLVATGEGRYTLAVVPAPGALPAETPAPGAAAAPDPPVRHDPAVRHDLHVPELAGALAAARGGRPLHHRPATTK
;
A
#
# COMPACT_ATOMS: atom_id res chain seq x y z
N MET A 1 -36.01 30.94 -53.55
CA MET A 1 -35.15 29.78 -53.25
C MET A 1 -33.97 30.25 -52.42
N MET A 2 -33.96 29.93 -51.13
CA MET A 2 -32.78 29.66 -50.29
C MET A 2 -33.32 29.45 -48.86
N VAL A 3 -33.56 28.19 -48.53
CA VAL A 3 -33.95 27.74 -47.19
C VAL A 3 -32.65 27.52 -46.41
N GLY A 4 -32.53 28.21 -45.27
CA GLY A 4 -31.39 28.07 -44.36
C GLY A 4 -31.37 26.69 -43.71
N MET A 5 -30.22 26.04 -43.78
CA MET A 5 -29.94 24.72 -43.22
C MET A 5 -29.39 24.89 -41.81
N LEU A 6 -30.26 24.74 -40.80
CA LEU A 6 -29.87 24.55 -39.40
C LEU A 6 -29.39 23.10 -39.23
N ALA A 7 -28.08 22.91 -39.07
CA ALA A 7 -27.50 21.63 -38.69
C ALA A 7 -27.83 21.33 -37.22
N ALA A 8 -28.60 20.25 -37.01
CA ALA A 8 -28.88 19.71 -35.69
C ALA A 8 -27.59 19.13 -35.06
N MET A 9 -27.25 19.59 -33.86
CA MET A 9 -26.23 18.98 -33.02
C MET A 9 -26.68 17.59 -32.57
N PRO A 10 -25.87 16.52 -32.71
CA PRO A 10 -26.21 15.23 -32.12
C PRO A 10 -26.14 15.33 -30.59
N ALA A 11 -27.19 14.83 -29.92
CA ALA A 11 -27.26 14.79 -28.48
C ALA A 11 -26.08 14.00 -27.90
N THR A 12 -25.39 14.60 -26.94
CA THR A 12 -24.38 13.95 -26.08
C THR A 12 -25.01 12.73 -25.41
N PRO A 13 -24.49 11.50 -25.59
CA PRO A 13 -25.01 10.37 -24.84
C PRO A 13 -24.66 10.55 -23.37
N ALA A 14 -25.68 10.74 -22.54
CA ALA A 14 -25.60 10.74 -21.09
C ALA A 14 -25.31 9.31 -20.61
N ASN A 15 -24.05 8.86 -20.74
CA ASN A 15 -23.65 7.55 -20.22
C ASN A 15 -23.27 7.68 -18.74
N ARG A 16 -24.29 7.70 -17.87
CA ARG A 16 -24.10 7.23 -16.48
C ARG A 16 -24.22 5.71 -16.57
N PRO A 17 -23.15 4.93 -16.33
CA PRO A 17 -23.31 3.49 -16.24
C PRO A 17 -24.25 3.19 -15.08
N ASP A 18 -25.27 2.38 -15.35
CA ASP A 18 -26.14 1.81 -14.34
C ASP A 18 -25.25 1.08 -13.32
N ARG A 19 -25.41 1.41 -12.03
CA ARG A 19 -24.50 0.94 -10.97
C ARG A 19 -24.69 -0.53 -10.59
N ASP A 20 -25.60 -1.25 -11.25
CA ASP A 20 -26.07 -2.57 -10.81
C ASP A 20 -25.66 -3.73 -11.73
N GLU A 21 -25.01 -3.47 -12.87
CA GLU A 21 -24.53 -4.53 -13.78
C GLU A 21 -23.00 -4.58 -13.78
N SER A 22 -22.44 -5.68 -13.26
CA SER A 22 -20.99 -5.91 -13.30
C SER A 22 -20.56 -6.13 -14.76
N PRO A 23 -19.76 -5.23 -15.36
CA PRO A 23 -19.47 -5.30 -16.79
C PRO A 23 -18.69 -6.56 -17.12
N VAL A 24 -19.20 -7.37 -18.05
CA VAL A 24 -18.47 -8.49 -18.64
C VAL A 24 -17.26 -7.94 -19.39
N ARG A 25 -16.08 -8.49 -19.09
CA ARG A 25 -14.82 -8.01 -19.67
C ARG A 25 -14.29 -9.00 -20.71
N ASP A 26 -14.23 -8.53 -21.96
CA ASP A 26 -13.80 -9.33 -23.12
C ASP A 26 -12.28 -9.46 -23.27
N ARG A 27 -11.49 -8.54 -22.69
CA ARG A 27 -10.01 -8.56 -22.82
C ARG A 27 -9.35 -9.19 -21.60
N GLY A 28 -8.36 -10.03 -21.87
CA GLY A 28 -7.48 -10.60 -20.83
C GLY A 28 -6.67 -9.52 -20.09
N ASP A 29 -6.04 -9.92 -19.00
CA ASP A 29 -5.26 -9.01 -18.16
C ASP A 29 -4.09 -8.35 -18.95
N ALA A 30 -4.13 -7.02 -19.03
CA ALA A 30 -3.16 -6.18 -19.73
C ALA A 30 -2.13 -5.54 -18.79
N CYS A 31 -2.09 -5.98 -17.53
CA CYS A 31 -1.13 -5.51 -16.56
C CYS A 31 0.32 -5.79 -16.99
N PRO A 32 1.23 -4.81 -16.87
CA PRO A 32 2.63 -5.00 -17.21
C PRO A 32 3.28 -5.98 -16.24
N GLY A 33 4.21 -6.77 -16.79
CA GLY A 33 5.14 -7.64 -16.08
C GLY A 33 6.59 -7.34 -16.49
N ALA A 34 7.52 -8.14 -16.01
CA ALA A 34 8.93 -8.08 -16.35
C ALA A 34 9.26 -8.92 -17.61
N LEU A 35 8.49 -9.99 -17.87
CA LEU A 35 8.64 -10.81 -19.08
C LEU A 35 7.71 -10.37 -20.22
N ARG A 36 6.57 -9.76 -19.87
CA ARG A 36 5.65 -9.15 -20.82
C ARG A 36 5.66 -7.64 -20.67
N LEU A 37 6.50 -7.00 -21.48
CA LEU A 37 6.59 -5.54 -21.52
C LEU A 37 5.28 -4.91 -22.01
N HIS A 38 4.99 -3.73 -21.50
CA HIS A 38 3.86 -2.92 -21.95
C HIS A 38 4.34 -1.73 -22.76
N THR A 39 3.70 -1.48 -23.90
CA THR A 39 4.02 -0.32 -24.74
C THR A 39 3.58 0.96 -24.06
N ALA A 40 4.50 1.91 -23.91
CA ALA A 40 4.21 3.29 -23.52
C ALA A 40 4.86 4.27 -24.50
N ASP A 41 4.51 5.55 -24.34
CA ASP A 41 4.93 6.64 -25.23
C ASP A 41 6.43 6.96 -25.12
N ASP A 42 7.04 6.64 -23.98
CA ASP A 42 8.48 6.79 -23.73
C ASP A 42 9.29 5.55 -24.13
N GLY A 43 8.63 4.49 -24.62
CA GLY A 43 9.23 3.17 -24.87
C GLY A 43 8.46 2.07 -24.15
N ALA A 44 8.96 0.84 -24.22
CA ALA A 44 8.36 -0.24 -23.45
C ALA A 44 8.63 -0.05 -21.95
N LEU A 45 7.73 -0.55 -21.11
CA LEU A 45 7.89 -0.56 -19.65
C LEU A 45 7.83 -1.98 -19.11
N ALA A 46 8.68 -2.25 -18.13
CA ALA A 46 8.69 -3.48 -17.35
C ALA A 46 8.32 -3.15 -15.91
N ARG A 47 7.52 -4.01 -15.28
CA ARG A 47 7.25 -3.91 -13.84
C ARG A 47 7.85 -5.11 -13.14
N VAL A 48 8.79 -4.84 -12.25
CA VAL A 48 9.44 -5.86 -11.41
C VAL A 48 8.62 -6.02 -10.13
N ARG A 49 8.28 -7.27 -9.83
CA ARG A 49 7.56 -7.65 -8.62
C ARG A 49 8.54 -7.70 -7.45
N VAL A 50 8.20 -7.04 -6.34
CA VAL A 50 9.06 -6.96 -5.15
C VAL A 50 8.20 -7.23 -3.91
N PRO A 51 8.04 -8.50 -3.49
CA PRO A 51 7.25 -8.87 -2.32
C PRO A 51 7.66 -8.10 -1.06
N ALA A 52 6.68 -7.49 -0.39
CA ALA A 52 6.86 -6.55 0.72
C ALA A 52 7.80 -5.36 0.44
N GLY A 53 8.15 -5.12 -0.83
CA GLY A 53 9.16 -4.15 -1.20
C GLY A 53 10.58 -4.56 -0.82
N LEU A 54 10.81 -5.81 -0.38
CA LEU A 54 12.10 -6.29 0.08
C LEU A 54 13.07 -6.51 -1.09
N LEU A 55 14.22 -5.86 -1.00
CA LEU A 55 15.36 -6.04 -1.91
C LEU A 55 16.63 -6.24 -1.11
N SER A 56 17.47 -7.16 -1.58
CA SER A 56 18.89 -7.16 -1.20
C SER A 56 19.63 -6.03 -1.92
N ALA A 57 20.76 -5.60 -1.36
CA ALA A 57 21.66 -4.67 -2.03
C ALA A 57 22.09 -5.16 -3.43
N ARG A 58 22.33 -6.46 -3.60
CA ARG A 58 22.64 -7.09 -4.90
C ARG A 58 21.51 -6.90 -5.92
N GLN A 59 20.26 -7.15 -5.53
CA GLN A 59 19.09 -6.94 -6.38
C GLN A 59 18.92 -5.46 -6.75
N ALA A 60 19.11 -4.56 -5.80
CA ALA A 60 19.08 -3.12 -6.05
C ALA A 60 20.16 -2.68 -7.06
N HIS A 61 21.38 -3.21 -6.96
CA HIS A 61 22.44 -2.99 -7.95
C HIS A 61 22.07 -3.52 -9.34
N ALA A 62 21.53 -4.73 -9.44
CA ALA A 62 21.09 -5.30 -10.71
C ALA A 62 19.98 -4.46 -11.38
N LEU A 63 19.04 -3.94 -10.58
CA LEU A 63 17.99 -3.05 -11.06
C LEU A 63 18.54 -1.70 -11.54
N ALA A 64 19.53 -1.13 -10.85
CA ALA A 64 20.22 0.07 -11.29
C ALA A 64 20.96 -0.15 -12.62
N ASP A 65 21.63 -1.30 -12.76
CA ASP A 65 22.32 -1.66 -14.01
C ASP A 65 21.35 -1.91 -15.16
N ALA A 66 20.20 -2.53 -14.90
CA ALA A 66 19.14 -2.68 -15.88
C ALA A 66 18.58 -1.32 -16.32
N ALA A 67 18.37 -0.40 -15.37
CA ALA A 67 17.89 0.95 -15.67
C ALA A 67 18.86 1.73 -16.57
N ASP A 68 20.16 1.70 -16.27
CA ASP A 68 21.17 2.41 -17.07
C ASP A 68 21.43 1.78 -18.44
N ARG A 69 21.43 0.44 -18.52
CA ARG A 69 21.80 -0.27 -19.75
C ARG A 69 20.65 -0.41 -20.73
N LEU A 70 19.44 -0.60 -20.21
CA LEU A 70 18.27 -1.03 -21.00
C LEU A 70 17.15 0.00 -21.02
N GLY A 71 17.05 0.85 -20.01
CA GLY A 71 15.98 1.83 -19.85
C GLY A 71 16.47 3.27 -19.92
N ASP A 72 15.73 4.15 -19.23
CA ASP A 72 15.97 5.59 -19.20
C ASP A 72 16.88 6.06 -18.03
N GLY A 73 17.63 5.13 -17.40
CA GLY A 73 18.51 5.42 -16.27
C GLY A 73 17.79 5.62 -14.93
N ALA A 74 16.49 5.35 -14.85
CA ALA A 74 15.70 5.51 -13.63
C ALA A 74 14.79 4.32 -13.31
N LEU A 75 14.36 4.28 -12.04
CA LEU A 75 13.36 3.35 -11.51
C LEU A 75 12.21 4.14 -10.89
N ASP A 76 10.98 3.79 -11.23
CA ASP A 76 9.79 4.34 -10.56
C ASP A 76 9.27 3.37 -9.49
N ILE A 77 9.03 3.88 -8.29
CA ILE A 77 8.29 3.20 -7.23
C ILE A 77 6.79 3.33 -7.52
N THR A 78 6.10 2.20 -7.54
CA THR A 78 4.65 2.14 -7.75
C THR A 78 3.89 2.26 -6.43
N SER A 79 2.61 2.62 -6.49
CA SER A 79 1.71 2.68 -5.32
C SER A 79 1.39 1.32 -4.68
N ARG A 80 2.10 0.25 -5.07
CA ARG A 80 1.99 -1.09 -4.52
C ARG A 80 3.36 -1.65 -4.13
N GLY A 81 4.37 -0.81 -3.97
CA GLY A 81 5.73 -1.23 -3.55
C GLY A 81 6.52 -2.02 -4.60
N ASN A 82 6.04 -2.11 -5.85
CA ASN A 82 6.83 -2.63 -6.97
C ASN A 82 7.73 -1.54 -7.56
N LEU A 83 8.70 -1.97 -8.36
CA LEU A 83 9.57 -1.11 -9.17
C LEU A 83 9.22 -1.20 -10.65
N GLN A 84 9.45 -0.11 -11.38
CA GLN A 84 9.17 -0.02 -12.80
C GLN A 84 10.37 0.55 -13.56
N LEU A 85 10.74 -0.14 -14.63
CA LEU A 85 11.71 0.30 -15.63
C LEU A 85 10.93 0.87 -16.82
N ARG A 86 11.43 1.95 -17.40
CA ARG A 86 10.83 2.66 -18.53
C ARG A 86 11.88 2.96 -19.59
N GLY A 87 11.42 3.39 -20.76
CA GLY A 87 12.30 3.68 -21.88
C GLY A 87 12.94 2.43 -22.49
N LEU A 88 12.36 1.25 -22.27
CA LEU A 88 12.94 0.00 -22.72
C LEU A 88 12.72 -0.16 -24.23
N ASP A 89 13.76 -0.67 -24.90
CA ASP A 89 13.61 -1.24 -26.23
C ASP A 89 13.00 -2.65 -26.13
N ALA A 90 11.84 -2.86 -26.76
CA ALA A 90 11.16 -4.15 -26.77
C ALA A 90 12.02 -5.26 -27.41
N ALA A 91 12.94 -4.93 -28.32
CA ALA A 91 13.87 -5.90 -28.90
C ALA A 91 14.85 -6.47 -27.86
N ARG A 92 15.06 -5.77 -26.74
CA ARG A 92 15.98 -6.17 -25.65
C ARG A 92 15.27 -6.78 -24.45
N ALA A 93 13.99 -7.15 -24.60
CA ALA A 93 13.21 -7.77 -23.53
C ALA A 93 13.86 -9.05 -22.96
N ARG A 94 14.52 -9.85 -23.82
CA ARG A 94 15.23 -11.06 -23.38
C ARG A 94 16.43 -10.73 -22.50
N GLU A 95 17.23 -9.73 -22.89
CA GLU A 95 18.38 -9.28 -22.09
C GLU A 95 17.93 -8.77 -20.71
N LEU A 96 16.81 -8.04 -20.66
CA LEU A 96 16.22 -7.63 -19.38
C LEU A 96 15.81 -8.83 -18.53
N ALA A 97 15.11 -9.80 -19.13
CA ALA A 97 14.70 -11.01 -18.43
C ALA A 97 15.90 -11.77 -17.84
N ASP A 98 16.96 -11.96 -18.63
CA ASP A 98 18.16 -12.68 -18.18
C ASP A 98 18.87 -11.93 -17.03
N LEU A 99 18.93 -10.59 -17.05
CA LEU A 99 19.49 -9.80 -15.95
C LEU A 99 18.66 -9.89 -14.67
N LEU A 100 17.33 -9.85 -14.78
CA LEU A 100 16.45 -9.95 -13.62
C LEU A 100 16.45 -11.37 -13.04
N ASP A 101 16.52 -12.39 -13.89
CA ASP A 101 16.61 -13.80 -13.48
C ASP A 101 17.91 -14.07 -12.72
N ALA A 102 19.05 -13.63 -13.26
CA ALA A 102 20.35 -13.74 -12.58
C ALA A 102 20.39 -13.01 -11.22
N ALA A 103 19.50 -12.03 -11.02
CA ALA A 103 19.36 -11.29 -9.78
C ALA A 103 18.34 -11.91 -8.80
N ASP A 104 17.69 -13.02 -9.13
CA ASP A 104 16.56 -13.60 -8.40
C ASP A 104 15.36 -12.64 -8.26
N LEU A 105 15.12 -11.82 -9.31
CA LEU A 105 13.96 -10.91 -9.42
C LEU A 105 12.84 -11.50 -10.30
N LEU A 106 13.03 -12.73 -10.79
CA LEU A 106 12.06 -13.51 -11.56
C LEU A 106 11.88 -14.92 -10.98
N PRO A 107 11.50 -15.08 -9.69
CA PRO A 107 11.52 -16.37 -9.00
C PRO A 107 10.63 -17.44 -9.67
N ALA A 108 9.57 -17.03 -10.37
CA ALA A 108 8.76 -17.92 -11.19
C ALA A 108 8.20 -17.17 -12.42
N PRO A 109 8.52 -17.60 -13.66
CA PRO A 109 8.02 -16.94 -14.88
C PRO A 109 6.49 -16.88 -14.98
N ALA A 110 5.79 -17.90 -14.48
CA ALA A 110 4.32 -17.95 -14.49
C ALA A 110 3.68 -16.96 -13.48
N HIS A 111 4.44 -16.50 -12.49
CA HIS A 111 3.95 -15.72 -11.36
C HIS A 111 4.52 -14.31 -11.30
N GLU A 112 5.38 -13.94 -12.25
CA GLU A 112 5.92 -12.57 -12.37
C GLU A 112 4.79 -11.51 -12.46
N ARG A 113 3.63 -11.92 -12.99
CA ARG A 113 2.41 -11.09 -13.11
C ARG A 113 1.46 -11.20 -11.92
N VAL A 114 1.54 -12.28 -11.14
CA VAL A 114 0.76 -12.42 -9.90
C VAL A 114 1.18 -11.26 -9.03
N ARG A 115 0.22 -10.41 -8.66
CA ARG A 115 0.56 -9.09 -8.15
C ARG A 115 1.30 -9.10 -6.83
N ASN A 116 1.83 -7.92 -6.52
CA ASN A 116 2.66 -7.74 -5.37
C ASN A 116 1.92 -8.09 -4.07
N VAL A 117 2.70 -8.55 -3.11
CA VAL A 117 2.34 -8.59 -1.70
C VAL A 117 2.89 -7.30 -1.09
N VAL A 118 2.04 -6.47 -0.47
CA VAL A 118 2.50 -5.32 0.32
C VAL A 118 2.54 -5.69 1.80
N ALA A 119 3.44 -5.08 2.55
CA ALA A 119 3.49 -5.29 3.99
C ALA A 119 3.93 -4.02 4.72
N SER A 120 3.60 -3.91 6.00
CA SER A 120 4.06 -2.82 6.89
C SER A 120 5.59 -2.70 6.83
N PRO A 121 6.15 -1.61 6.27
CA PRO A 121 7.58 -1.53 5.95
C PRO A 121 8.44 -1.42 7.21
N LEU A 122 7.91 -0.90 8.32
CA LEU A 122 8.62 -0.81 9.60
C LEU A 122 8.38 -2.02 10.52
N SER A 123 7.69 -3.06 10.03
CA SER A 123 7.43 -4.26 10.81
C SER A 123 8.72 -4.89 11.33
N GLY A 124 8.73 -5.18 12.64
CA GLY A 124 9.89 -5.67 13.38
C GLY A 124 10.95 -4.63 13.76
N LEU A 125 10.87 -3.39 13.24
CA LEU A 125 11.93 -2.39 13.38
C LEU A 125 11.69 -1.37 14.49
N ASP A 126 10.48 -0.81 14.59
CA ASP A 126 10.18 0.33 15.48
C ASP A 126 9.41 -0.05 16.76
N GLY A 127 8.91 -1.29 16.84
CA GLY A 127 8.13 -1.77 17.99
C GLY A 127 6.68 -1.28 18.03
N HIS A 128 6.18 -0.61 16.98
CA HIS A 128 4.78 -0.16 16.92
C HIS A 128 3.80 -1.28 16.51
N GLY A 129 4.28 -2.31 15.81
CA GLY A 129 3.50 -3.47 15.41
C GLY A 129 3.45 -4.58 16.48
N HIS A 130 2.46 -5.48 16.35
CA HIS A 130 2.27 -6.64 17.21
C HIS A 130 3.03 -7.90 16.74
N LEU A 131 3.44 -7.95 15.47
CA LEU A 131 4.09 -9.10 14.85
C LEU A 131 5.07 -8.64 13.76
N ASP A 132 6.26 -9.25 13.68
CA ASP A 132 7.07 -9.10 12.46
C ASP A 132 6.43 -9.93 11.33
N VAL A 133 5.85 -9.25 10.34
CA VAL A 133 5.15 -9.90 9.22
C VAL A 133 6.09 -10.28 8.06
N GLN A 134 7.36 -9.84 8.07
CA GLN A 134 8.28 -10.09 6.96
C GLN A 134 8.55 -11.60 6.72
N PRO A 135 8.70 -12.45 7.75
CA PRO A 135 8.77 -13.91 7.54
C PRO A 135 7.52 -14.49 6.88
N LEU A 136 6.33 -14.02 7.27
CA LEU A 136 5.05 -14.48 6.71
C LEU A 136 4.90 -14.08 5.24
N VAL A 137 5.43 -12.92 4.84
CA VAL A 137 5.45 -12.52 3.43
C VAL A 137 6.28 -13.50 2.60
N ARG A 138 7.46 -13.90 3.08
CA ARG A 138 8.33 -14.84 2.36
C ARG A 138 7.66 -16.20 2.19
N GLU A 139 6.96 -16.67 3.21
CA GLU A 139 6.17 -17.91 3.13
C GLU A 139 5.02 -17.78 2.13
N LEU A 140 4.24 -16.69 2.19
CA LEU A 140 3.17 -16.43 1.22
C LEU A 140 3.72 -16.37 -0.21
N ASP A 141 4.86 -15.72 -0.41
CA ASP A 141 5.49 -15.60 -1.72
C ASP A 141 5.89 -16.97 -2.31
N ALA A 142 6.47 -17.84 -1.47
CA ALA A 142 6.79 -19.21 -1.86
C ALA A 142 5.54 -20.02 -2.21
N LEU A 143 4.45 -19.88 -1.44
CA LEU A 143 3.16 -20.51 -1.74
C LEU A 143 2.57 -19.99 -3.05
N LEU A 144 2.66 -18.68 -3.31
CA LEU A 144 2.21 -18.09 -4.57
C LEU A 144 2.98 -18.67 -5.75
N CYS A 145 4.32 -18.71 -5.69
CA CYS A 145 5.17 -19.19 -6.78
C CYS A 145 5.00 -20.69 -7.08
N THR A 146 4.58 -21.49 -6.09
CA THR A 146 4.33 -22.93 -6.26
C THR A 146 2.87 -23.25 -6.60
N GLY A 147 1.94 -22.34 -6.32
CA GLY A 147 0.51 -22.52 -6.57
C GLY A 147 0.13 -22.34 -8.04
N ALA A 148 -0.18 -23.43 -8.73
CA ALA A 148 -0.66 -23.39 -10.12
C ALA A 148 -1.96 -22.57 -10.27
N ARG A 149 -2.88 -22.69 -9.30
CA ARG A 149 -4.14 -21.94 -9.30
C ARG A 149 -3.92 -20.43 -9.13
N ALA A 150 -2.97 -20.04 -8.28
CA ALA A 150 -2.65 -18.65 -8.01
C ALA A 150 -2.08 -17.90 -9.24
N ALA A 151 -1.50 -18.62 -10.21
CA ALA A 151 -1.06 -18.03 -11.48
C ALA A 151 -2.20 -17.40 -12.30
N ALA A 152 -3.46 -17.80 -12.05
CA ALA A 152 -4.64 -17.21 -12.67
C ALA A 152 -5.03 -15.85 -12.06
N LEU A 153 -4.44 -15.46 -10.92
CA LEU A 153 -4.72 -14.17 -10.30
C LEU A 153 -4.32 -13.03 -11.22
N SER A 154 -5.22 -12.06 -11.32
CA SER A 154 -4.98 -10.87 -12.10
C SER A 154 -3.79 -10.07 -11.58
N GLY A 155 -3.12 -9.40 -12.51
CA GLY A 155 -2.39 -8.15 -12.34
C GLY A 155 -3.14 -7.04 -11.56
N ARG A 156 -4.31 -7.25 -10.98
CA ARG A 156 -4.96 -6.24 -10.13
C ARG A 156 -5.17 -6.72 -8.71
N PHE A 157 -5.21 -8.03 -8.47
CA PHE A 157 -5.33 -8.61 -7.13
C PHE A 157 -4.23 -8.05 -6.21
N LEU A 158 -4.50 -7.85 -4.93
CA LEU A 158 -3.51 -7.30 -3.99
C LEU A 158 -3.61 -8.03 -2.66
N PHE A 159 -2.48 -8.58 -2.22
CA PHE A 159 -2.29 -9.10 -0.88
C PHE A 159 -1.67 -8.03 0.00
N ALA A 160 -2.09 -7.95 1.26
CA ALA A 160 -1.46 -7.11 2.27
C ALA A 160 -1.21 -7.86 3.58
N LEU A 161 -0.07 -7.63 4.21
CA LEU A 161 0.22 -8.08 5.57
C LEU A 161 0.51 -6.87 6.45
N ASP A 162 -0.36 -6.64 7.42
CA ASP A 162 -0.29 -5.54 8.35
C ASP A 162 0.12 -6.07 9.73
N ASP A 163 1.13 -5.45 10.33
CA ASP A 163 1.62 -5.85 11.65
C ASP A 163 0.72 -5.39 12.81
N GLY A 164 -0.48 -4.88 12.52
CA GLY A 164 -1.45 -4.40 13.50
C GLY A 164 -1.44 -2.88 13.63
N ARG A 165 -0.47 -2.18 13.02
CA ARG A 165 -0.46 -0.72 13.00
C ARG A 165 -1.58 -0.15 12.13
N GLY A 166 -2.01 -0.83 11.08
CA GLY A 166 -3.12 -0.42 10.20
C GLY A 166 -2.70 0.42 8.99
N ASP A 167 -1.40 0.49 8.67
CA ASP A 167 -0.87 1.28 7.56
C ASP A 167 -1.17 0.66 6.18
N MET A 168 -1.51 -0.62 6.11
CA MET A 168 -1.82 -1.28 4.84
C MET A 168 -3.30 -1.15 4.44
N ALA A 169 -4.19 -0.77 5.36
CA ALA A 169 -5.64 -0.77 5.13
C ALA A 169 -6.06 0.17 3.98
N GLU A 170 -5.44 1.34 3.89
CA GLU A 170 -5.79 2.37 2.88
C GLU A 170 -5.50 1.93 1.44
N LEU A 171 -4.58 0.98 1.25
CA LEU A 171 -4.24 0.44 -0.07
C LEU A 171 -5.36 -0.41 -0.66
N ASN A 172 -6.44 -0.66 0.11
CA ASN A 172 -7.59 -1.47 -0.27
C ASN A 172 -7.16 -2.81 -0.87
N PRO A 173 -6.46 -3.68 -0.11
CA PRO A 173 -6.12 -5.02 -0.56
C PRO A 173 -7.37 -5.88 -0.84
N ASP A 174 -7.22 -6.91 -1.66
CA ASP A 174 -8.30 -7.91 -1.84
C ASP A 174 -8.31 -8.90 -0.68
N VAL A 175 -7.12 -9.33 -0.25
CA VAL A 175 -6.94 -10.20 0.91
C VAL A 175 -5.87 -9.59 1.81
N MET A 176 -6.18 -9.48 3.08
CA MET A 176 -5.34 -8.82 4.08
C MET A 176 -5.19 -9.69 5.31
N LEU A 177 -3.97 -9.80 5.81
CA LEU A 177 -3.67 -10.31 7.15
C LEU A 177 -3.40 -9.11 8.05
N ILE A 178 -4.01 -9.07 9.23
CA ILE A 178 -3.79 -8.04 10.25
C ILE A 178 -3.41 -8.74 11.54
N ALA A 179 -2.24 -8.43 12.10
CA ALA A 179 -1.88 -8.92 13.42
C ALA A 179 -2.76 -8.24 14.48
N GLU A 180 -3.33 -9.05 15.38
CA GLU A 180 -4.15 -8.55 16.48
C GLU A 180 -3.35 -8.53 17.78
N PRO A 181 -3.61 -7.57 18.68
CA PRO A 181 -3.01 -7.59 19.99
C PRO A 181 -3.41 -8.88 20.72
N PRO A 182 -2.55 -9.43 21.59
CA PRO A 182 -2.92 -10.57 22.41
C PRO A 182 -4.16 -10.23 23.24
N ALA A 183 -5.12 -11.16 23.29
CA ALA A 183 -6.34 -10.97 24.07
C ALA A 183 -5.96 -10.62 25.52
N ARG A 184 -6.40 -9.45 26.01
CA ARG A 184 -6.18 -9.08 27.41
C ARG A 184 -6.92 -10.09 28.28
N THR A 185 -6.19 -10.90 29.03
CA THR A 185 -6.81 -11.71 30.09
C THR A 185 -7.40 -10.76 31.11
N ALA A 186 -8.73 -10.72 31.19
CA ALA A 186 -9.40 -9.98 32.25
C ALA A 186 -9.04 -10.62 33.60
N GLY A 187 -8.24 -9.90 34.40
CA GLY A 187 -7.95 -10.23 35.80
C GLY A 187 -6.55 -10.81 36.05
N GLY A 188 -5.70 -10.02 36.69
CA GLY A 188 -4.42 -10.47 37.25
C GLY A 188 -3.43 -9.32 37.37
N ALA A 189 -3.41 -8.64 38.50
CA ALA A 189 -2.40 -7.65 38.81
C ALA A 189 -1.00 -8.30 38.84
N GLY A 190 -0.08 -7.76 38.02
CA GLY A 190 1.37 -7.74 38.27
C GLY A 190 2.19 -9.01 38.00
N ALA A 191 2.86 -9.06 36.85
CA ALA A 191 4.28 -9.44 36.72
C ALA A 191 4.78 -9.00 35.31
N PRO A 192 6.02 -8.50 35.16
CA PRO A 192 6.53 -8.12 33.85
C PRO A 192 6.67 -9.37 32.97
N ALA A 193 6.08 -9.33 31.76
CA ALA A 193 6.21 -10.41 30.79
C ALA A 193 7.67 -10.51 30.34
N ALA A 194 8.32 -11.64 30.64
CA ALA A 194 9.64 -11.96 30.13
C ALA A 194 9.56 -12.10 28.59
N THR A 195 10.25 -11.22 27.88
CA THR A 195 10.43 -11.32 26.43
C THR A 195 11.28 -12.57 26.15
N THR A 196 10.69 -13.57 25.49
CA THR A 196 11.45 -14.73 25.01
C THR A 196 12.10 -14.37 23.69
N THR A 197 13.41 -14.15 23.68
CA THR A 197 14.19 -13.97 22.46
C THR A 197 14.62 -15.34 21.95
N ALA A 198 14.10 -15.77 20.80
CA ALA A 198 14.59 -16.95 20.10
C ALA A 198 15.72 -16.52 19.15
N THR A 199 16.95 -16.98 19.41
CA THR A 199 18.07 -16.81 18.48
C THR A 199 18.23 -18.10 17.67
N ALA A 200 18.05 -18.03 16.36
CA ALA A 200 18.34 -19.13 15.45
C ALA A 200 19.77 -18.98 14.91
N THR A 201 20.65 -19.94 15.19
CA THR A 201 21.96 -20.03 14.54
C THR A 201 21.88 -21.05 13.40
N VAL A 202 22.06 -20.59 12.17
CA VAL A 202 22.09 -21.45 10.98
C VAL A 202 23.48 -22.08 10.86
N THR A 203 23.56 -23.41 10.87
CA THR A 203 24.81 -24.13 10.54
C THR A 203 24.57 -25.03 9.34
N ALA A 204 24.97 -24.57 8.14
CA ALA A 204 25.05 -25.30 6.86
C ALA A 204 23.77 -26.06 6.40
N PRO A 205 23.60 -26.39 5.10
CA PRO A 205 22.30 -26.80 4.60
C PRO A 205 21.99 -28.24 5.01
N GLY A 206 20.94 -28.44 5.83
CA GLY A 206 20.38 -29.77 6.05
C GLY A 206 19.57 -30.00 7.32
N THR A 207 19.78 -29.25 8.39
CA THR A 207 19.04 -29.46 9.66
C THR A 207 19.07 -28.20 10.51
N ALA A 208 17.91 -27.56 10.70
CA ALA A 208 17.75 -26.50 11.70
C ALA A 208 17.31 -27.14 13.02
N THR A 209 18.06 -26.90 14.09
CA THR A 209 17.64 -27.26 15.46
C THR A 209 17.32 -25.96 16.20
N VAL A 210 16.08 -25.80 16.63
CA VAL A 210 15.65 -24.67 17.47
C VAL A 210 15.80 -25.08 18.92
N THR A 211 16.76 -24.51 19.64
CA THR A 211 16.83 -24.62 21.10
C THR A 211 16.24 -23.38 21.74
N ALA A 212 15.07 -23.52 22.37
CA ALA A 212 14.54 -22.54 23.30
C ALA A 212 15.23 -22.76 24.66
N GLY A 213 16.14 -21.86 25.04
CA GLY A 213 16.73 -21.86 26.37
C GLY A 213 16.02 -20.84 27.26
N THR A 214 15.30 -21.31 28.28
CA THR A 214 15.03 -20.48 29.46
C THR A 214 16.25 -20.59 30.37
N ALA A 215 16.90 -19.47 30.67
CA ALA A 215 17.97 -19.45 31.66
C ALA A 215 17.38 -19.73 33.04
N ALA A 216 17.49 -20.98 33.50
CA ALA A 216 17.33 -21.38 34.89
C ALA A 216 18.27 -22.56 35.15
N ASP A 217 19.09 -22.43 36.19
CA ASP A 217 20.13 -23.37 36.60
C ASP A 217 19.59 -24.79 36.92
N GLY A 218 20.37 -25.84 36.60
CA GLY A 218 20.35 -27.12 37.34
C GLY A 218 19.85 -28.39 36.61
N GLU A 219 20.82 -29.27 36.29
CA GLU A 219 20.83 -30.76 36.28
C GLU A 219 19.61 -31.63 35.85
N GLY A 220 19.82 -32.40 34.77
CA GLY A 220 19.64 -33.87 34.73
C GLY A 220 18.26 -34.50 34.48
N ALA A 221 18.07 -35.16 33.33
CA ALA A 221 17.59 -36.56 33.18
C ALA A 221 17.10 -36.88 31.75
N ALA A 222 17.23 -38.15 31.36
CA ALA A 222 17.06 -38.70 30.02
C ALA A 222 15.75 -39.49 29.80
N GLY A 223 15.39 -39.72 28.53
CA GLY A 223 14.50 -40.79 28.02
C GLY A 223 13.02 -40.36 27.86
N ALA A 224 12.20 -40.88 26.94
CA ALA A 224 12.33 -41.87 25.88
C ALA A 224 11.13 -41.67 24.91
N GLY A 225 11.28 -42.02 23.62
CA GLY A 225 10.18 -41.99 22.64
C GLY A 225 9.35 -43.27 22.61
N VAL A 226 8.08 -43.18 22.20
CA VAL A 226 7.21 -44.33 21.82
C VAL A 226 6.18 -43.86 20.76
N PRO A 227 5.76 -44.72 19.80
CA PRO A 227 5.32 -44.31 18.44
C PRO A 227 3.80 -44.30 18.21
N VAL A 228 3.41 -43.85 17.00
CA VAL A 228 2.06 -43.78 16.44
C VAL A 228 1.66 -45.08 15.73
N ALA A 229 0.40 -45.53 15.87
CA ALA A 229 -0.25 -46.46 14.95
C ALA A 229 -1.79 -46.35 14.95
N GLY A 230 -2.37 -46.09 13.77
CA GLY A 230 -3.51 -46.84 13.18
C GLY A 230 -4.99 -46.53 13.53
N PRO A 231 -5.90 -46.36 12.53
CA PRO A 231 -7.37 -46.13 12.67
C PRO A 231 -8.16 -47.48 12.70
N PRO A 232 -9.53 -47.60 12.62
CA PRO A 232 -10.58 -46.61 12.25
C PRO A 232 -11.93 -46.66 13.02
N GLY A 233 -12.84 -45.72 12.69
CA GLY A 233 -14.27 -46.05 12.51
C GLY A 233 -15.32 -45.24 13.29
N ALA A 234 -16.25 -44.69 12.49
CA ALA A 234 -17.68 -44.45 12.76
C ALA A 234 -18.13 -42.99 12.98
N ALA A 235 -19.06 -42.61 12.11
CA ALA A 235 -19.80 -41.36 12.08
C ALA A 235 -20.71 -41.20 13.30
N ALA A 236 -20.68 -40.01 13.90
CA ALA A 236 -21.72 -39.54 14.81
C ALA A 236 -21.90 -38.02 14.61
N GLY A 237 -23.16 -37.60 14.45
CA GLY A 237 -23.52 -36.21 14.18
C GLY A 237 -23.10 -35.27 15.30
N ILE A 238 -22.59 -34.09 14.93
CA ILE A 238 -22.14 -33.06 15.87
C ILE A 238 -23.24 -32.00 15.98
N ALA A 239 -23.91 -32.00 17.14
CA ALA A 239 -24.66 -30.85 17.66
C ALA A 239 -23.68 -29.73 18.07
N PRO A 240 -24.09 -28.45 18.15
CA PRO A 240 -23.18 -27.33 18.36
C PRO A 240 -22.63 -27.35 19.80
N GLY A 241 -21.47 -27.97 19.97
CA GLY A 241 -20.75 -28.07 21.24
C GLY A 241 -19.33 -27.57 21.07
N SER A 242 -19.04 -26.44 21.71
CA SER A 242 -17.74 -25.94 22.14
C SER A 242 -16.51 -26.81 21.81
N SER A 243 -15.77 -26.44 20.76
CA SER A 243 -14.35 -26.80 20.60
C SER A 243 -13.52 -25.53 20.44
N GLY A 244 -13.59 -24.66 21.46
CA GLY A 244 -12.56 -23.66 21.71
C GLY A 244 -11.31 -24.38 22.20
N ALA A 245 -10.52 -24.94 21.28
CA ALA A 245 -9.18 -25.39 21.59
C ALA A 245 -8.35 -24.14 21.86
N ALA A 246 -8.28 -23.73 23.13
CA ALA A 246 -7.63 -22.50 23.57
C ALA A 246 -6.24 -22.32 22.92
N TRP A 247 -6.07 -21.18 22.26
CA TRP A 247 -4.87 -20.84 21.53
C TRP A 247 -3.86 -20.32 22.54
N ASN A 248 -2.91 -21.16 22.94
CA ASN A 248 -2.00 -20.85 24.06
C ASN A 248 -1.05 -19.65 23.82
N SER A 249 -0.93 -19.13 22.59
CA SER A 249 0.01 -18.06 22.24
C SER A 249 -0.53 -16.64 22.38
N GLY A 250 -1.84 -16.44 22.58
CA GLY A 250 -2.49 -15.12 22.71
C GLY A 250 -2.50 -14.27 21.42
N LEU A 251 -1.42 -14.31 20.64
CA LEU A 251 -1.25 -13.62 19.35
C LEU A 251 -2.08 -14.32 18.26
N ARG A 252 -2.90 -13.54 17.57
CA ARG A 252 -3.74 -14.01 16.46
C ARG A 252 -3.56 -13.10 15.27
N VAL A 253 -3.83 -13.62 14.09
CA VAL A 253 -3.93 -12.80 12.87
C VAL A 253 -5.31 -12.94 12.29
N ARG A 254 -5.89 -11.80 11.91
CA ARG A 254 -7.17 -11.74 11.22
C ARG A 254 -6.93 -11.69 9.73
N VAL A 255 -7.49 -12.66 9.01
CA VAL A 255 -7.53 -12.66 7.55
C VAL A 255 -8.87 -12.11 7.08
N ALA A 256 -8.80 -11.07 6.25
CA ALA A 256 -9.94 -10.38 5.66
C ALA A 256 -9.94 -10.54 4.14
N ALA A 257 -11.09 -10.89 3.57
CA ALA A 257 -11.30 -10.99 2.12
C ALA A 257 -12.72 -10.51 1.76
N GLY A 258 -12.85 -9.31 1.17
CA GLY A 258 -14.16 -8.66 1.02
C GLY A 258 -14.78 -8.36 2.38
N ASP A 259 -15.91 -8.98 2.72
CA ASP A 259 -16.56 -8.90 4.04
C ASP A 259 -16.26 -10.13 4.92
N ALA A 260 -15.67 -11.19 4.36
CA ALA A 260 -15.30 -12.38 5.11
C ALA A 260 -14.12 -12.12 6.05
N ARG A 261 -14.21 -12.59 7.29
CA ARG A 261 -13.20 -12.39 8.35
C ARG A 261 -13.01 -13.67 9.14
N VAL A 262 -11.78 -14.16 9.24
CA VAL A 262 -11.41 -15.32 10.08
C VAL A 262 -10.17 -15.00 10.90
N LEU A 263 -10.09 -15.55 12.10
CA LEU A 263 -8.87 -15.59 12.90
C LEU A 263 -8.15 -16.90 12.62
N VAL A 264 -6.84 -16.83 12.45
CA VAL A 264 -5.93 -17.98 12.34
C VAL A 264 -4.68 -17.72 13.17
N ARG A 265 -3.93 -18.78 13.47
CA ARG A 265 -2.62 -18.62 14.10
C ARG A 265 -1.66 -17.90 13.14
N PRO A 266 -0.69 -17.12 13.63
CA PRO A 266 0.27 -16.42 12.77
C PRO A 266 0.93 -17.34 11.72
N GLU A 267 1.33 -18.56 12.11
CA GLU A 267 1.94 -19.56 11.23
C GLU A 267 0.99 -20.10 10.13
N ASP A 268 -0.32 -20.02 10.34
CA ASP A 268 -1.32 -20.44 9.35
C ASP A 268 -1.76 -19.26 8.44
N GLY A 269 -1.34 -18.04 8.78
CA GLY A 269 -1.70 -16.81 8.06
C GLY A 269 -1.45 -16.88 6.55
N PRO A 270 -0.22 -17.20 6.09
CA PRO A 270 0.09 -17.33 4.67
C PRO A 270 -0.81 -18.33 3.93
N ARG A 271 -1.06 -19.50 4.53
CA ARG A 271 -1.94 -20.53 3.96
C ARG A 271 -3.39 -20.04 3.88
N MET A 272 -3.88 -19.35 4.91
CA MET A 272 -5.23 -18.79 4.91
C MET A 272 -5.40 -17.68 3.87
N LEU A 273 -4.38 -16.83 3.66
CA LEU A 273 -4.37 -15.84 2.57
C LEU A 273 -4.50 -16.51 1.20
N MET A 274 -3.78 -17.61 0.97
CA MET A 274 -3.88 -18.40 -0.26
C MET A 274 -5.26 -19.01 -0.45
N LEU A 275 -5.83 -19.62 0.59
CA LEU A 275 -7.18 -20.18 0.55
C LEU A 275 -8.25 -19.13 0.25
N ALA A 276 -8.08 -17.89 0.73
CA ALA A 276 -8.99 -16.79 0.39
C ALA A 276 -8.85 -16.34 -1.07
N ALA A 277 -7.62 -16.28 -1.60
CA ALA A 277 -7.38 -15.93 -3.00
C ALA A 277 -7.90 -16.99 -3.98
N GLU A 278 -7.76 -18.27 -3.65
CA GLU A 278 -8.35 -19.36 -4.42
C GLU A 278 -9.88 -19.36 -4.34
N ALA A 279 -10.46 -18.95 -3.21
CA ALA A 279 -11.92 -18.83 -3.07
C ALA A 279 -12.46 -17.74 -3.99
N PHE A 280 -11.73 -16.63 -4.11
CA PHE A 280 -12.01 -15.60 -5.10
C PHE A 280 -11.96 -16.15 -6.52
N LEU A 281 -10.94 -16.91 -6.89
CA LEU A 281 -10.83 -17.46 -8.25
C LEU A 281 -11.99 -18.40 -8.58
N ASP A 282 -12.41 -19.24 -7.64
CA ASP A 282 -13.56 -20.12 -7.84
C ASP A 282 -14.87 -19.33 -7.99
N ALA A 283 -15.04 -18.27 -7.20
CA ALA A 283 -16.18 -17.36 -7.33
C ALA A 283 -16.16 -16.60 -8.67
N ALA A 284 -14.98 -16.18 -9.13
CA ALA A 284 -14.78 -15.49 -10.40
C ALA A 284 -15.10 -16.38 -11.60
N ASP A 285 -14.73 -17.66 -11.52
CA ASP A 285 -15.07 -18.66 -12.55
C ASP A 285 -16.57 -18.96 -12.57
N ALA A 286 -17.20 -19.04 -11.40
CA ALA A 286 -18.64 -19.29 -11.28
C ALA A 286 -19.52 -18.13 -11.77
N CYS A 287 -19.09 -16.88 -11.56
CA CYS A 287 -19.93 -15.71 -11.85
C CYS A 287 -19.94 -15.26 -13.31
N GLY A 288 -19.03 -15.76 -14.15
CA GLY A 288 -18.97 -15.47 -15.59
C GLY A 288 -18.60 -14.02 -15.98
N THR A 289 -18.60 -13.06 -15.04
CA THR A 289 -18.21 -11.66 -15.24
C THR A 289 -16.68 -11.44 -15.22
N ARG A 290 -15.92 -12.51 -14.96
CA ARG A 290 -14.45 -12.61 -14.96
C ARG A 290 -13.69 -11.71 -13.96
N PRO A 291 -14.25 -11.27 -12.82
CA PRO A 291 -13.72 -10.18 -12.00
C PRO A 291 -12.21 -10.27 -11.69
N TRP A 292 -11.55 -9.12 -11.59
CA TRP A 292 -10.10 -9.03 -11.37
C TRP A 292 -9.76 -8.82 -9.89
N ARG A 293 -10.78 -8.50 -9.08
CA ARG A 293 -10.72 -8.06 -7.69
C ARG A 293 -11.94 -8.61 -6.95
N ILE A 294 -11.82 -8.87 -5.65
CA ILE A 294 -12.95 -9.40 -4.85
C ILE A 294 -14.15 -8.45 -4.87
N ARG A 295 -13.91 -7.13 -4.77
CA ARG A 295 -14.97 -6.10 -4.83
C ARG A 295 -15.71 -6.00 -6.17
N GLU A 296 -15.22 -6.66 -7.22
CA GLU A 296 -15.88 -6.72 -8.52
C GLU A 296 -16.81 -7.94 -8.63
N LEU A 297 -16.85 -8.81 -7.60
CA LEU A 297 -17.78 -9.94 -7.54
C LEU A 297 -19.21 -9.43 -7.36
N PRO A 298 -20.18 -9.98 -8.12
CA PRO A 298 -21.59 -9.75 -7.82
C PRO A 298 -21.95 -10.24 -6.40
N PRO A 299 -22.91 -9.59 -5.71
CA PRO A 299 -23.22 -9.90 -4.31
C PRO A 299 -23.49 -11.38 -4.01
N GLN A 300 -24.13 -12.10 -4.93
CA GLN A 300 -24.43 -13.53 -4.79
C GLN A 300 -23.19 -14.44 -4.83
N TYR A 301 -22.05 -13.93 -5.30
CA TYR A 301 -20.75 -14.62 -5.30
C TYR A 301 -19.76 -14.02 -4.30
N ALA A 302 -20.21 -13.11 -3.43
CA ALA A 302 -19.37 -12.53 -2.39
C ALA A 302 -18.80 -13.62 -1.47
N LEU A 303 -17.53 -13.49 -1.11
CA LEU A 303 -16.89 -14.41 -0.18
C LEU A 303 -17.50 -14.21 1.21
N SER A 304 -17.70 -15.31 1.94
CA SER A 304 -18.32 -15.30 3.26
C SER A 304 -17.44 -15.99 4.29
N THR A 305 -17.52 -15.53 5.55
CA THR A 305 -16.80 -16.14 6.68
C THR A 305 -17.07 -17.65 6.79
N PRO A 306 -18.33 -18.14 6.72
CA PRO A 306 -18.59 -19.59 6.72
C PRO A 306 -17.94 -20.33 5.54
N GLY A 307 -17.87 -19.70 4.36
CA GLY A 307 -17.20 -20.25 3.19
C GLY A 307 -15.69 -20.42 3.41
N LEU A 308 -15.04 -19.40 3.97
CA LEU A 308 -13.62 -19.45 4.31
C LEU A 308 -13.32 -20.49 5.40
N LEU A 309 -14.17 -20.58 6.43
CA LEU A 309 -14.02 -21.60 7.49
C LEU A 309 -14.11 -23.03 6.95
N ARG A 310 -15.04 -23.30 6.01
CA ARG A 310 -15.11 -24.62 5.35
C ARG A 310 -13.83 -24.95 4.57
N ARG A 311 -13.29 -23.96 3.84
CA ARG A 311 -12.02 -24.10 3.12
C ARG A 311 -10.84 -24.33 4.07
N ALA A 312 -10.77 -23.58 5.17
CA ALA A 312 -9.76 -23.75 6.20
C ALA A 312 -9.80 -25.16 6.80
N ALA A 313 -10.99 -25.63 7.20
CA ALA A 313 -11.18 -26.98 7.74
C ALA A 313 -10.77 -28.07 6.74
N ALA A 314 -11.15 -27.92 5.45
CA ALA A 314 -10.75 -28.86 4.40
C ALA A 314 -9.23 -28.89 4.16
N ALA A 315 -8.54 -27.78 4.43
CA ALA A 315 -7.09 -27.66 4.33
C ALA A 315 -6.35 -27.99 5.64
N GLY A 316 -7.06 -28.39 6.70
CA GLY A 316 -6.46 -28.64 8.02
C GLY A 316 -5.95 -27.39 8.74
N VAL A 317 -6.42 -26.21 8.36
CA VAL A 317 -6.08 -24.93 9.00
C VAL A 317 -7.09 -24.63 10.09
N ALA A 318 -6.60 -24.47 11.33
CA ALA A 318 -7.44 -24.07 12.46
C ALA A 318 -7.84 -22.60 12.30
N ALA A 319 -9.14 -22.35 12.15
CA ALA A 319 -9.68 -21.02 11.94
C ALA A 319 -10.95 -20.79 12.77
N GLU A 320 -11.08 -19.58 13.31
CA GLU A 320 -12.25 -19.14 14.07
C GLU A 320 -12.97 -17.99 13.33
N PRO A 321 -14.31 -17.94 13.35
CA PRO A 321 -15.04 -16.79 12.83
C PRO A 321 -14.73 -15.54 13.67
N VAL A 322 -14.55 -14.40 12.99
CA VAL A 322 -14.70 -13.10 13.64
C VAL A 322 -16.17 -12.72 13.55
N TRP A 323 -16.91 -12.95 14.62
CA TRP A 323 -18.24 -12.38 14.79
C TRP A 323 -18.04 -10.99 15.42
N SER A 324 -18.14 -9.94 14.62
CA SER A 324 -18.26 -8.61 15.21
C SER A 324 -19.62 -8.55 15.93
N ALA A 325 -19.62 -8.19 17.22
CA ALA A 325 -20.85 -7.87 17.95
C ALA A 325 -21.51 -6.56 17.46
N GLU A 326 -20.83 -5.85 16.57
CA GLU A 326 -21.33 -4.67 15.86
C GLU A 326 -21.43 -5.04 14.37
N PRO A 327 -22.53 -4.70 13.66
CA PRO A 327 -22.49 -4.72 12.21
C PRO A 327 -21.35 -3.80 11.77
N ALA A 328 -20.56 -4.24 10.79
CA ALA A 328 -19.65 -3.35 10.08
C ALA A 328 -20.52 -2.35 9.29
N GLU A 329 -20.97 -1.28 9.96
CA GLU A 329 -21.25 -0.03 9.28
C GLU A 329 -20.02 0.28 8.41
N PRO A 330 -20.18 0.61 7.12
CA PRO A 330 -19.08 1.21 6.39
C PRO A 330 -18.60 2.40 7.21
N VAL A 331 -17.28 2.55 7.38
CA VAL A 331 -16.59 3.63 8.13
C VAL A 331 -16.91 5.05 7.57
N TRP A 332 -17.87 5.17 6.65
CA TRP A 332 -18.37 6.42 6.09
C TRP A 332 -19.74 6.86 6.66
N SER A 333 -20.52 6.02 7.36
CA SER A 333 -21.94 6.33 7.65
C SER A 333 -22.35 6.45 9.13
N ALA A 334 -21.43 6.42 10.09
CA ALA A 334 -21.81 6.63 11.49
C ALA A 334 -22.10 8.13 11.76
N GLU A 335 -23.37 8.50 11.91
CA GLU A 335 -23.75 9.71 12.63
C GLU A 335 -23.38 9.53 14.12
N PRO A 336 -22.71 10.50 14.76
CA PRO A 336 -22.29 10.34 16.15
C PRO A 336 -23.49 10.39 17.09
N ALA A 337 -23.66 9.33 17.90
CA ALA A 337 -24.50 9.39 19.08
C ALA A 337 -23.88 10.39 20.07
N GLN A 338 -24.66 11.40 20.48
CA GLN A 338 -24.26 12.37 21.50
C GLN A 338 -24.25 11.69 22.88
N SER A 339 -23.09 11.21 23.32
CA SER A 339 -22.87 10.77 24.70
C SER A 339 -22.13 11.85 25.50
N THR A 340 -22.68 12.25 26.63
CA THR A 340 -22.18 13.29 27.55
C THR A 340 -21.21 12.76 28.62
N GLU A 341 -20.47 11.69 28.35
CA GLU A 341 -19.50 11.12 29.29
C GLU A 341 -18.10 11.75 29.11
N PRO A 342 -17.25 11.84 30.17
CA PRO A 342 -15.96 12.50 30.11
C PRO A 342 -15.00 11.80 29.13
N ALA A 343 -14.26 12.59 28.34
CA ALA A 343 -13.39 12.11 27.29
C ALA A 343 -12.35 11.08 27.80
N GLU A 344 -12.46 9.85 27.30
CA GLU A 344 -11.38 8.86 27.32
C GLU A 344 -10.13 9.40 26.63
N PRO A 345 -8.92 8.92 26.98
CA PRO A 345 -7.68 9.38 26.36
C PRO A 345 -7.77 9.26 24.82
N ALA A 346 -7.33 10.31 24.14
CA ALA A 346 -7.43 10.50 22.70
C ALA A 346 -7.22 9.18 21.93
N GLU A 347 -8.16 8.87 21.02
CA GLU A 347 -8.02 7.78 20.06
C GLU A 347 -6.59 7.77 19.48
N PRO A 348 -5.93 6.60 19.39
CA PRO A 348 -4.59 6.53 18.81
C PRO A 348 -4.64 7.12 17.40
N ALA A 349 -3.72 8.07 17.13
CA ALA A 349 -3.60 8.72 15.85
C ALA A 349 -3.61 7.69 14.72
N ARG A 350 -4.41 7.93 13.67
CA ARG A 350 -4.48 7.05 12.49
C ARG A 350 -3.07 6.66 12.03
N PRO A 351 -2.82 5.39 11.72
CA PRO A 351 -1.51 4.95 11.23
C PRO A 351 -1.15 5.69 9.96
N ALA A 352 0.05 6.26 9.95
CA ALA A 352 0.59 7.05 8.86
C ALA A 352 1.67 6.27 8.10
N PRO A 353 1.89 6.56 6.81
CA PRO A 353 3.05 6.06 6.09
C PRO A 353 4.37 6.38 6.82
N PRO A 354 5.44 5.58 6.64
CA PRO A 354 6.70 5.82 7.33
C PRO A 354 7.27 7.18 6.95
N ALA A 355 7.33 8.08 7.92
CA ALA A 355 7.88 9.42 7.72
C ALA A 355 9.37 9.34 7.32
N PRO A 356 9.85 10.17 6.38
CA PRO A 356 11.27 10.30 6.12
C PRO A 356 12.04 10.73 7.37
N GLY A 357 13.17 10.09 7.64
CA GLY A 357 13.97 10.32 8.85
C GLY A 357 14.36 9.02 9.55
N ALA A 358 14.86 9.16 10.78
CA ALA A 358 15.24 8.03 11.63
C ALA A 358 14.03 7.42 12.32
N HIS A 359 14.06 6.10 12.49
CA HIS A 359 13.08 5.30 13.22
C HIS A 359 13.82 4.55 14.31
N ALA A 360 13.21 4.49 15.50
CA ALA A 360 13.83 3.93 16.68
C ALA A 360 12.85 3.03 17.43
N ARG A 361 13.42 2.06 18.14
CA ARG A 361 12.73 1.20 19.07
C ARG A 361 13.41 1.33 20.43
N ASP A 362 12.62 1.62 21.47
CA ASP A 362 13.12 1.75 22.84
C ASP A 362 14.30 2.76 22.95
N GLY A 363 14.25 3.84 22.15
CA GLY A 363 15.28 4.88 22.09
C GLY A 363 16.53 4.52 21.29
N VAL A 364 16.60 3.31 20.71
CA VAL A 364 17.70 2.87 19.85
C VAL A 364 17.27 2.97 18.40
N GLU A 365 18.06 3.66 17.57
CA GLU A 365 17.80 3.74 16.13
C GLU A 365 17.88 2.35 15.48
N THR A 366 16.85 2.00 14.72
CA THR A 366 16.72 0.69 14.07
C THR A 366 16.59 0.79 12.56
N ALA A 367 16.24 1.96 12.01
CA ALA A 367 16.16 2.17 10.58
C ALA A 367 16.19 3.65 10.20
N VAL A 368 16.49 3.91 8.93
CA VAL A 368 16.25 5.20 8.27
C VAL A 368 15.23 5.02 7.15
N CYS A 369 14.26 5.91 7.04
CA CYS A 369 13.37 6.03 5.89
C CYS A 369 13.79 7.21 5.01
N ALA A 370 14.03 6.96 3.73
CA ALA A 370 14.33 7.98 2.74
C ALA A 370 13.18 8.09 1.73
N GLY A 371 12.57 9.27 1.63
CA GLY A 371 11.59 9.56 0.59
C GLY A 371 12.24 9.75 -0.78
N VAL A 372 11.54 9.33 -1.83
CA VAL A 372 11.98 9.48 -3.21
C VAL A 372 11.17 10.57 -3.88
N VAL A 373 11.85 11.58 -4.41
CA VAL A 373 11.23 12.68 -5.13
C VAL A 373 10.36 12.15 -6.27
N LEU A 374 9.05 12.40 -6.17
CA LEU A 374 8.01 11.95 -7.13
C LEU A 374 7.98 10.43 -7.37
N GLY A 375 8.59 9.65 -6.47
CA GLY A 375 8.74 8.21 -6.59
C GLY A 375 9.65 7.74 -7.72
N ARG A 376 10.53 8.60 -8.25
CA ARG A 376 11.50 8.25 -9.29
C ARG A 376 12.92 8.37 -8.78
N MET A 377 13.68 7.27 -8.83
CA MET A 377 15.09 7.22 -8.44
C MET A 377 15.97 7.07 -9.66
N SER A 378 17.09 7.80 -9.73
CA SER A 378 18.14 7.49 -10.71
C SER A 378 18.87 6.19 -10.32
N ALA A 379 19.50 5.54 -11.29
CA ALA A 379 20.37 4.40 -11.02
C ALA A 379 21.48 4.74 -10.01
N ALA A 380 22.02 5.97 -10.04
CA ALA A 380 23.00 6.44 -9.06
C ALA A 380 22.43 6.48 -7.63
N GLN A 381 21.20 6.97 -7.46
CA GLN A 381 20.51 6.96 -6.15
C GLN A 381 20.28 5.54 -5.65
N VAL A 382 19.87 4.63 -6.53
CA VAL A 382 19.64 3.21 -6.19
C VAL A 382 20.95 2.56 -5.73
N ARG A 383 22.06 2.81 -6.44
CA ARG A 383 23.39 2.34 -6.03
C ARG A 383 23.86 2.95 -4.71
N SER A 384 23.51 4.22 -4.44
CA SER A 384 23.81 4.87 -3.16
C SER A 384 23.06 4.20 -2.02
N LEU A 385 21.74 3.98 -2.18
CA LEU A 385 20.92 3.28 -1.21
C LEU A 385 21.42 1.85 -0.94
N ALA A 386 21.76 1.11 -1.99
CA ALA A 386 22.29 -0.25 -1.89
C ALA A 386 23.61 -0.29 -1.11
N ARG A 387 24.53 0.63 -1.44
CA ARG A 387 25.83 0.76 -0.74
C ARG A 387 25.65 1.11 0.74
N VAL A 388 24.74 2.03 1.05
CA VAL A 388 24.44 2.41 2.44
C VAL A 388 23.86 1.22 3.21
N ALA A 389 22.89 0.51 2.62
CA ALA A 389 22.30 -0.67 3.23
C ALA A 389 23.35 -1.76 3.53
N GLU A 390 24.25 -2.02 2.58
CA GLU A 390 25.29 -3.05 2.69
C GLU A 390 26.37 -2.69 3.72
N ARG A 391 26.85 -1.44 3.72
CA ARG A 391 27.99 -1.02 4.57
C ARG A 391 27.61 -0.60 5.98
N HIS A 392 26.39 -0.09 6.14
CA HIS A 392 25.97 0.59 7.36
C HIS A 392 24.64 0.08 7.91
N GLY A 393 24.05 -0.94 7.30
CA GLY A 393 22.80 -1.55 7.73
C GLY A 393 22.83 -3.07 7.62
N THR A 394 21.66 -3.64 7.33
CA THR A 394 21.46 -5.10 7.24
C THR A 394 21.66 -5.67 5.83
N GLY A 395 22.01 -4.84 4.84
CA GLY A 395 22.02 -5.19 3.41
C GLY A 395 20.62 -5.27 2.77
N GLU A 396 19.56 -5.01 3.53
CA GLU A 396 18.16 -4.99 3.10
C GLU A 396 17.69 -3.57 2.76
N LEU A 397 16.82 -3.45 1.76
CA LEU A 397 16.07 -2.25 1.43
C LEU A 397 14.58 -2.60 1.36
N ARG A 398 13.70 -1.76 1.92
CA ARG A 398 12.25 -1.94 1.83
C ARG A 398 11.61 -0.79 1.06
N VAL A 399 11.27 -1.03 -0.20
CA VAL A 399 10.55 -0.08 -1.05
C VAL A 399 9.09 0.00 -0.61
N THR A 400 8.60 1.20 -0.34
CA THR A 400 7.25 1.38 0.20
C THR A 400 6.24 1.77 -0.88
N PRO A 401 4.94 1.45 -0.71
CA PRO A 401 3.86 1.99 -1.55
C PRO A 401 3.76 3.52 -1.55
N TRP A 402 4.40 4.18 -0.60
CA TRP A 402 4.39 5.64 -0.42
C TRP A 402 5.65 6.33 -0.96
N ARG A 403 6.31 5.72 -1.95
CA ARG A 403 7.44 6.32 -2.67
C ARG A 403 8.61 6.63 -1.74
N SER A 404 8.88 5.75 -0.78
CA SER A 404 10.05 5.83 0.09
C SER A 404 10.78 4.49 0.12
N VAL A 405 11.98 4.49 0.70
CA VAL A 405 12.79 3.30 0.93
C VAL A 405 13.21 3.30 2.40
N VAL A 406 12.89 2.23 3.12
CA VAL A 406 13.38 1.99 4.48
C VAL A 406 14.68 1.20 4.40
N LEU A 407 15.66 1.60 5.20
CA LEU A 407 17.00 1.02 5.32
C LEU A 407 17.18 0.50 6.76
N PRO A 408 16.91 -0.79 7.02
CA PRO A 408 17.04 -1.36 8.36
C PRO A 408 18.50 -1.42 8.81
N GLY A 409 18.74 -1.09 10.08
CA GLY A 409 20.06 -1.06 10.73
C GLY A 409 20.90 0.19 10.44
N VAL A 410 20.42 1.10 9.58
CA VAL A 410 21.15 2.34 9.24
C VAL A 410 20.87 3.42 10.27
N ALA A 411 21.93 4.06 10.77
CA ALA A 411 21.86 5.16 11.73
C ALA A 411 21.51 6.52 11.09
N ALA A 412 20.90 7.41 11.86
CA ALA A 412 20.50 8.76 11.45
C ALA A 412 21.67 9.63 10.98
N ALA A 413 22.89 9.31 11.41
CA ALA A 413 24.12 9.98 10.98
C ALA A 413 24.33 9.95 9.45
N LEU A 414 23.67 9.03 8.72
CA LEU A 414 23.74 8.93 7.27
C LEU A 414 22.66 9.72 6.53
N LEU A 415 21.70 10.33 7.23
CA LEU A 415 20.68 11.19 6.62
C LEU A 415 21.28 12.33 5.77
N PRO A 416 22.39 13.00 6.16
CA PRO A 416 23.02 14.01 5.30
C PRO A 416 23.57 13.45 3.99
N GLU A 417 24.14 12.23 3.99
CA GLU A 417 24.63 11.57 2.78
C GLU A 417 23.47 11.24 1.82
N LEU A 418 22.37 10.68 2.36
CA LEU A 418 21.17 10.40 1.58
C LEU A 418 20.53 11.68 1.02
N ALA A 419 20.53 12.77 1.80
CA ALA A 419 20.07 14.08 1.34
C ALA A 419 20.96 14.63 0.21
N ALA A 420 22.27 14.49 0.32
CA ALA A 420 23.22 14.89 -0.73
C ALA A 420 23.04 14.07 -2.02
N ALA A 421 22.56 12.83 -1.93
CA ALA A 421 22.13 12.03 -3.08
C ALA A 421 20.76 12.45 -3.66
N GLY A 422 20.12 13.48 -3.10
CA GLY A 422 18.84 14.02 -3.57
C GLY A 422 17.61 13.29 -3.05
N LEU A 423 17.74 12.52 -1.96
CA LEU A 423 16.62 11.87 -1.29
C LEU A 423 16.01 12.79 -0.22
N VAL A 424 14.72 12.57 0.07
CA VAL A 424 14.01 13.28 1.12
C VAL A 424 14.28 12.60 2.45
N THR A 425 14.87 13.30 3.42
CA THR A 425 15.29 12.72 4.70
C THR A 425 14.62 13.33 5.92
N GLY A 426 13.66 14.25 5.70
CA GLY A 426 12.86 14.86 6.76
C GLY A 426 11.79 15.81 6.22
N ALA A 427 10.98 16.34 7.13
CA ALA A 427 9.85 17.23 6.81
C ALA A 427 10.26 18.60 6.24
N GLY A 428 11.51 19.05 6.48
CA GLY A 428 12.03 20.30 5.93
C GLY A 428 12.32 20.29 4.42
N SER A 429 12.12 19.17 3.74
CA SER A 429 12.31 19.07 2.29
C SER A 429 11.16 19.75 1.54
N PRO A 430 11.43 20.52 0.47
CA PRO A 430 10.38 21.08 -0.40
C PRO A 430 9.55 19.99 -1.10
N TRP A 431 10.08 18.77 -1.18
CA TRP A 431 9.41 17.62 -1.77
C TRP A 431 8.52 16.86 -0.78
N HIS A 432 8.50 17.23 0.49
CA HIS A 432 7.65 16.59 1.49
C HIS A 432 6.16 16.78 1.16
N GLY A 433 5.44 15.66 1.08
CA GLY A 433 4.03 15.62 0.68
C GLY A 433 3.76 15.95 -0.79
N VAL A 434 4.78 16.04 -1.65
CA VAL A 434 4.60 16.26 -3.10
C VAL A 434 4.71 14.93 -3.84
N SER A 435 3.72 14.63 -4.66
CA SER A 435 3.69 13.42 -5.47
C SER A 435 3.17 13.70 -6.87
N ALA A 436 3.49 12.82 -7.83
CA ALA A 436 3.00 12.90 -9.19
C ALA A 436 2.70 11.50 -9.74
N CYS A 437 1.84 11.44 -10.74
CA CYS A 437 1.79 10.29 -11.64
C CYS A 437 2.97 10.34 -12.64
N THR A 438 3.06 9.38 -13.57
CA THR A 438 4.13 9.39 -14.59
C THR A 438 4.10 10.64 -15.46
N GLY A 439 2.92 11.15 -15.85
CA GLY A 439 2.83 12.26 -16.80
C GLY A 439 3.34 11.92 -18.21
N ARG A 440 3.45 12.96 -19.04
CA ARG A 440 4.29 12.92 -20.24
C ARG A 440 5.78 12.94 -19.84
N PRO A 441 6.69 12.44 -20.68
CA PRO A 441 6.40 11.71 -21.92
C PRO A 441 5.94 10.26 -21.69
N GLY A 442 6.01 9.72 -20.47
CA GLY A 442 5.82 8.28 -20.23
C GLY A 442 4.40 7.72 -20.19
N CYS A 443 3.39 8.52 -20.51
CA CYS A 443 1.99 8.12 -20.51
C CYS A 443 1.22 8.85 -21.61
N GLY A 444 0.79 8.13 -22.66
CA GLY A 444 -0.03 8.70 -23.74
C GLY A 444 -1.45 9.09 -23.38
N LYS A 445 -1.83 8.97 -22.11
CA LYS A 445 -3.07 9.56 -21.59
C LYS A 445 -2.85 10.89 -20.87
N ALA A 446 -1.60 11.28 -20.62
CA ALA A 446 -1.27 12.51 -19.92
C ALA A 446 -1.30 13.71 -20.86
N LEU A 447 -1.79 14.83 -20.35
CA LEU A 447 -1.91 16.10 -21.04
C LEU A 447 -0.74 17.04 -20.76
N ALA A 448 0.08 16.75 -19.75
CA ALA A 448 1.25 17.53 -19.35
C ALA A 448 2.40 16.66 -18.83
N ASP A 449 3.62 17.21 -18.85
CA ASP A 449 4.77 16.67 -18.12
C ASP A 449 4.72 17.14 -16.67
N VAL A 450 3.90 16.45 -15.89
CA VAL A 450 3.61 16.83 -14.51
C VAL A 450 4.83 16.76 -13.58
N ARG A 451 5.85 15.98 -13.95
CA ARG A 451 7.07 15.83 -13.14
C ARG A 451 7.99 17.01 -13.39
N ALA A 452 8.17 17.42 -14.64
CA ALA A 452 8.88 18.64 -14.99
C ALA A 452 8.19 19.88 -14.41
N ASP A 453 6.86 19.97 -14.51
CA ASP A 453 6.09 21.10 -13.97
C ASP A 453 6.21 21.18 -12.43
N ALA A 454 6.14 20.05 -11.72
CA ALA A 454 6.34 20.00 -10.28
C ALA A 454 7.76 20.42 -9.87
N ALA A 455 8.79 20.01 -10.62
CA ALA A 455 10.18 20.40 -10.39
C ALA A 455 10.42 21.89 -10.62
N ALA A 456 9.87 22.43 -11.70
CA ALA A 456 9.96 23.87 -12.00
C ALA A 456 9.41 24.72 -10.84
N LEU A 457 8.32 24.29 -10.21
CA LEU A 457 7.74 24.99 -9.05
C LEU A 457 8.53 24.78 -7.75
N ALA A 458 9.12 23.61 -7.55
CA ALA A 458 10.00 23.37 -6.40
C ALA A 458 11.28 24.24 -6.45
N ASP A 459 11.73 24.62 -7.65
CA ASP A 459 12.90 25.49 -7.88
C ASP A 459 12.61 27.00 -7.85
N VAL A 460 11.34 27.43 -7.78
CA VAL A 460 10.99 28.83 -7.44
C VAL A 460 11.25 29.06 -5.94
N ARG A 461 12.54 29.11 -5.61
CA ARG A 461 13.15 29.01 -4.27
C ARG A 461 12.96 30.22 -3.36
N ALA A 462 12.27 31.27 -3.78
CA ALA A 462 12.07 32.45 -2.93
C ALA A 462 11.05 32.26 -1.80
N ASP A 463 10.14 31.28 -1.94
CA ASP A 463 9.11 30.98 -0.93
C ASP A 463 9.29 29.63 -0.25
N ALA A 464 10.33 28.85 -0.58
CA ALA A 464 10.58 27.54 0.04
C ALA A 464 10.80 27.64 1.56
N ALA A 465 11.37 28.75 2.05
CA ALA A 465 11.47 29.05 3.47
C ALA A 465 10.11 29.40 4.10
N ALA A 466 9.19 30.02 3.37
CA ALA A 466 7.82 30.29 3.82
C ALA A 466 6.94 29.03 3.77
N LEU A 467 7.16 28.16 2.78
CA LEU A 467 6.51 26.84 2.63
C LEU A 467 7.02 25.85 3.69
N ALA A 468 8.30 25.91 4.06
CA ALA A 468 8.90 25.18 5.16
C ALA A 468 8.52 25.76 6.54
N ALA A 469 8.34 27.08 6.67
CA ALA A 469 7.81 27.71 7.88
C ALA A 469 6.32 27.40 8.11
N ALA A 470 5.57 27.10 7.05
CA ALA A 470 4.23 26.50 7.11
C ALA A 470 4.27 24.95 7.25
N GLY A 471 5.47 24.35 7.31
CA GLY A 471 5.77 22.93 7.12
C GLY A 471 5.52 22.01 8.32
N ALA A 472 4.79 22.46 9.35
CA ALA A 472 4.24 21.57 10.37
C ALA A 472 2.72 21.41 10.13
N GLY A 473 2.32 20.67 9.08
CA GLY A 473 0.92 20.24 8.90
C GLY A 473 0.20 20.60 7.60
N GLY A 474 0.90 21.01 6.53
CA GLY A 474 0.25 21.27 5.23
C GLY A 474 -0.24 19.99 4.52
N ILE A 475 -1.44 20.02 3.95
CA ILE A 475 -2.05 18.91 3.19
C ILE A 475 -1.14 18.52 1.99
N PRO A 476 -0.94 17.20 1.69
CA PRO A 476 -0.17 16.74 0.54
C PRO A 476 -0.67 17.28 -0.81
N VAL A 477 0.22 17.40 -1.81
CA VAL A 477 -0.11 17.82 -3.18
C VAL A 477 0.18 16.67 -4.15
N HIS A 478 -0.77 16.37 -5.02
CA HIS A 478 -0.65 15.37 -6.07
C HIS A 478 -0.81 15.97 -7.47
N TRP A 479 0.14 15.67 -8.34
CA TRP A 479 0.15 16.10 -9.73
C TRP A 479 -0.33 14.98 -10.67
N SER A 480 -1.52 15.18 -11.21
CA SER A 480 -2.25 14.27 -12.09
C SER A 480 -2.15 14.70 -13.54
N GLY A 481 -1.56 13.88 -14.40
CA GLY A 481 -1.42 14.19 -15.83
C GLY A 481 -2.72 14.08 -16.62
N CYS A 482 -3.75 13.46 -16.05
CA CYS A 482 -5.10 13.40 -16.63
C CYS A 482 -6.13 13.02 -15.56
N GLY A 483 -7.42 12.99 -15.94
CA GLY A 483 -8.53 12.65 -15.05
C GLY A 483 -8.51 11.25 -14.42
N ARG A 484 -7.56 10.38 -14.78
CA ARG A 484 -7.37 9.08 -14.11
C ARG A 484 -6.70 9.18 -12.74
N ARG A 485 -5.99 10.28 -12.44
CA ARG A 485 -5.37 10.56 -11.13
C ARG A 485 -4.53 9.40 -10.58
N CYS A 486 -3.73 8.78 -11.45
CA CYS A 486 -3.03 7.55 -11.13
C CYS A 486 -2.05 7.76 -9.96
N GLY A 487 -2.21 6.99 -8.89
CA GLY A 487 -1.28 7.00 -7.76
C GLY A 487 -1.43 8.23 -6.85
N HIS A 488 -2.61 8.86 -6.83
CA HIS A 488 -2.94 9.87 -5.83
C HIS A 488 -2.79 9.28 -4.42
N PRO A 489 -2.38 10.10 -3.43
CA PRO A 489 -2.29 9.65 -2.05
C PRO A 489 -3.68 9.30 -1.50
N HIS A 490 -3.68 8.43 -0.49
CA HIS A 490 -4.86 8.19 0.34
C HIS A 490 -5.00 9.33 1.35
N GLY A 491 -6.21 9.56 1.86
CA GLY A 491 -6.50 10.71 2.73
C GLY A 491 -6.65 12.03 1.97
N GLY A 492 -6.69 13.13 2.74
CA GLY A 492 -6.90 14.47 2.19
C GLY A 492 -5.66 14.97 1.45
N HIS A 493 -5.86 15.58 0.28
CA HIS A 493 -4.78 16.09 -0.56
C HIS A 493 -5.27 17.21 -1.50
N VAL A 494 -4.36 18.03 -2.00
CA VAL A 494 -4.59 18.91 -3.15
C VAL A 494 -4.31 18.12 -4.42
N ASP A 495 -5.27 18.04 -5.33
CA ASP A 495 -5.13 17.40 -6.64
C ASP A 495 -5.02 18.46 -7.74
N LEU A 496 -3.90 18.43 -8.46
CA LEU A 496 -3.64 19.22 -9.65
C LEU A 496 -3.80 18.35 -10.88
N VAL A 497 -4.91 18.51 -11.60
CA VAL A 497 -5.21 17.72 -12.79
C VAL A 497 -4.91 18.53 -14.05
N ALA A 498 -3.95 18.07 -14.86
CA ALA A 498 -3.61 18.71 -16.12
C ALA A 498 -4.83 18.75 -17.06
N THR A 499 -5.08 19.92 -17.63
CA THR A 499 -6.13 20.19 -18.64
C THR A 499 -5.55 20.32 -20.05
N GLY A 500 -4.22 20.43 -20.17
CA GLY A 500 -3.48 20.61 -21.43
C GLY A 500 -2.80 21.98 -21.49
N GLU A 501 -1.87 22.17 -22.42
CA GLU A 501 -1.24 23.48 -22.71
C GLU A 501 -0.63 24.19 -21.46
N GLY A 502 -0.05 23.43 -20.52
CA GLY A 502 0.54 24.00 -19.29
C GLY A 502 -0.49 24.47 -18.25
N ARG A 503 -1.74 23.99 -18.36
CA ARG A 503 -2.83 24.33 -17.44
C ARG A 503 -3.24 23.16 -16.56
N TYR A 504 -3.74 23.51 -15.38
CA TYR A 504 -4.15 22.57 -14.33
C TYR A 504 -5.44 23.03 -13.66
N THR A 505 -6.34 22.07 -13.42
CA THR A 505 -7.40 22.22 -12.43
C THR A 505 -6.87 21.90 -11.04
N LEU A 506 -7.03 22.83 -10.09
CA LEU A 506 -6.76 22.62 -8.66
C LEU A 506 -8.05 22.26 -7.91
N ALA A 507 -8.02 21.20 -7.10
CA ALA A 507 -9.08 20.85 -6.15
C ALA A 507 -8.51 20.35 -4.82
N VAL A 508 -9.16 20.66 -3.70
CA VAL A 508 -8.85 20.04 -2.40
C VAL A 508 -9.75 18.83 -2.22
N VAL A 509 -9.15 17.65 -2.14
CA VAL A 509 -9.82 16.38 -1.86
C VAL A 509 -9.81 16.17 -0.34
N PRO A 510 -10.97 16.04 0.31
CA PRO A 510 -11.03 15.79 1.75
C PRO A 510 -10.61 14.37 2.09
N ALA A 511 -10.15 14.16 3.33
CA ALA A 511 -9.89 12.81 3.83
C ALA A 511 -11.21 12.04 4.02
N PRO A 512 -11.22 10.71 3.81
CA PRO A 512 -12.41 9.90 4.09
C PRO A 512 -12.86 9.99 5.55
N GLY A 513 -14.16 10.22 5.75
CA GLY A 513 -14.78 10.44 7.08
C GLY A 513 -14.72 11.89 7.58
N ALA A 514 -14.10 12.82 6.86
CA ALA A 514 -14.26 14.24 7.16
C ALA A 514 -15.68 14.66 6.76
N LEU A 515 -16.57 14.86 7.73
CA LEU A 515 -17.87 15.46 7.50
C LEU A 515 -17.67 16.80 6.77
N PRO A 516 -18.44 17.10 5.71
CA PRO A 516 -18.53 18.48 5.26
C PRO A 516 -19.03 19.30 6.44
N ALA A 517 -18.27 20.32 6.88
CA ALA A 517 -18.66 21.16 8.00
C ALA A 517 -20.11 21.64 7.82
N GLU A 518 -20.97 21.32 8.79
CA GLU A 518 -22.42 21.54 8.75
C GLU A 518 -22.76 22.92 8.17
N THR A 519 -23.70 22.96 7.23
CA THR A 519 -24.31 24.21 6.77
C THR A 519 -25.01 24.87 7.96
N PRO A 520 -24.80 26.18 8.26
CA PRO A 520 -25.46 26.77 9.41
C PRO A 520 -26.95 26.82 9.11
N ALA A 521 -27.79 26.51 10.11
CA ALA A 521 -29.22 26.68 9.99
C ALA A 521 -29.54 28.14 9.57
N PRO A 522 -30.50 28.36 8.65
CA PRO A 522 -30.85 29.70 8.20
C PRO A 522 -31.46 30.49 9.37
N GLY A 523 -30.75 31.51 9.86
CA GLY A 523 -31.31 32.44 10.86
C GLY A 523 -30.36 33.01 11.92
N ALA A 524 -29.09 32.59 12.01
CA ALA A 524 -28.16 33.20 12.97
C ALA A 524 -27.62 34.54 12.45
N ALA A 525 -27.88 35.62 13.19
CA ALA A 525 -27.44 36.97 12.88
C ALA A 525 -25.90 37.09 12.80
N ALA A 526 -25.45 37.94 11.88
CA ALA A 526 -24.05 38.12 11.48
C ALA A 526 -23.12 38.52 12.65
N ALA A 527 -22.10 37.70 12.90
CA ALA A 527 -20.83 38.14 13.48
C ALA A 527 -19.93 38.69 12.35
N PRO A 528 -19.04 39.66 12.62
CA PRO A 528 -18.09 40.14 11.61
C PRO A 528 -17.01 39.05 11.38
N ASP A 529 -17.01 38.55 10.14
CA ASP A 529 -16.14 37.53 9.53
C ASP A 529 -16.05 36.15 10.21
N PRO A 530 -16.96 35.21 9.88
CA PRO A 530 -16.68 33.79 10.03
C PRO A 530 -15.59 33.33 9.03
N PRO A 531 -14.78 32.30 9.35
CA PRO A 531 -13.89 31.70 8.38
C PRO A 531 -14.70 31.20 7.18
N VAL A 532 -14.42 31.76 6.00
CA VAL A 532 -15.16 31.48 4.77
C VAL A 532 -14.86 30.08 4.28
N ARG A 533 -15.94 29.37 3.98
CA ARG A 533 -16.03 28.00 3.43
C ARG A 533 -15.24 27.85 2.12
N HIS A 534 -14.43 26.80 2.02
CA HIS A 534 -13.99 26.27 0.73
C HIS A 534 -15.03 25.29 0.22
N ASP A 535 -15.65 25.60 -0.92
CA ASP A 535 -16.55 24.67 -1.61
C ASP A 535 -15.71 23.68 -2.43
N PRO A 536 -15.79 22.35 -2.17
CA PRO A 536 -15.07 21.32 -2.93
C PRO A 536 -15.46 21.27 -4.42
N ALA A 537 -16.49 22.00 -4.86
CA ALA A 537 -16.86 22.18 -6.26
C ALA A 537 -16.05 23.25 -7.00
N VAL A 538 -15.28 24.10 -6.32
CA VAL A 538 -14.53 25.19 -6.98
C VAL A 538 -13.26 24.65 -7.60
N ARG A 539 -13.27 24.54 -8.93
CA ARG A 539 -12.14 24.15 -9.77
C ARG A 539 -11.51 25.41 -10.34
N HIS A 540 -10.26 25.66 -10.03
CA HIS A 540 -9.50 26.75 -10.63
C HIS A 540 -8.65 26.19 -11.78
N ASP A 541 -8.86 26.67 -13.01
CA ASP A 541 -7.99 26.39 -14.15
C ASP A 541 -6.90 27.45 -14.21
N LEU A 542 -5.67 27.04 -13.90
CA LEU A 542 -4.52 27.92 -13.69
C LEU A 542 -3.36 27.52 -14.60
N HIS A 543 -2.60 28.49 -15.08
CA HIS A 543 -1.34 28.24 -15.79
C HIS A 543 -0.21 27.97 -14.77
N VAL A 544 0.79 27.14 -15.10
CA VAL A 544 1.93 26.81 -14.20
C VAL A 544 2.50 27.99 -13.37
N PRO A 545 2.78 29.20 -13.93
CA PRO A 545 3.30 30.32 -13.15
C PRO A 545 2.36 30.84 -12.05
N GLU A 546 1.05 30.65 -12.21
CA GLU A 546 0.01 31.09 -11.26
C GLU A 546 -0.21 30.06 -10.14
N LEU A 547 0.31 28.82 -10.31
CA LEU A 547 0.08 27.72 -9.37
C LEU A 547 0.79 27.92 -8.03
N ALA A 548 1.94 28.61 -7.99
CA ALA A 548 2.71 28.76 -6.75
C ALA A 548 1.87 29.44 -5.64
N GLY A 549 1.25 30.59 -5.95
CA GLY A 549 0.40 31.31 -5.01
C GLY A 549 -0.86 30.54 -4.64
N ALA A 550 -1.45 29.83 -5.60
CA ALA A 550 -2.65 29.03 -5.36
C ALA A 550 -2.36 27.80 -4.48
N LEU A 551 -1.23 27.13 -4.69
CA LEU A 551 -0.79 26.01 -3.86
C LEU A 551 -0.46 26.44 -2.44
N ALA A 552 0.22 27.58 -2.26
CA ALA A 552 0.50 28.11 -0.93
C ALA A 552 -0.80 28.40 -0.15
N ALA A 553 -1.81 28.98 -0.81
CA ALA A 553 -3.12 29.20 -0.20
C ALA A 553 -3.84 27.88 0.13
N ALA A 554 -3.90 26.94 -0.81
CA ALA A 554 -4.58 25.66 -0.61
C ALA A 554 -3.92 24.79 0.49
N ARG A 555 -2.58 24.77 0.58
CA ARG A 555 -1.85 24.03 1.62
C ARG A 555 -1.97 24.67 3.00
N GLY A 556 -2.10 25.99 3.07
CA GLY A 556 -2.28 26.74 4.32
C GLY A 556 -3.74 26.90 4.76
N GLY A 557 -4.70 26.28 4.06
CA GLY A 557 -6.13 26.39 4.36
C GLY A 557 -6.72 27.80 4.12
N ARG A 558 -6.10 28.62 3.26
CA ARG A 558 -6.52 29.98 2.94
C ARG A 558 -7.40 30.01 1.67
N PRO A 559 -8.44 30.88 1.61
CA PRO A 559 -9.27 31.06 0.42
C PRO A 559 -8.45 31.41 -0.82
N LEU A 560 -8.74 30.74 -1.94
CA LEU A 560 -8.23 31.09 -3.26
C LEU A 560 -9.07 32.23 -3.82
N HIS A 561 -8.60 33.47 -3.68
CA HIS A 561 -9.24 34.61 -4.32
C HIS A 561 -8.67 34.79 -5.74
N HIS A 562 -9.38 34.31 -6.77
CA HIS A 562 -9.20 34.81 -8.13
C HIS A 562 -10.55 35.17 -8.74
N ARG A 563 -10.63 36.40 -9.26
CA ARG A 563 -11.77 36.93 -10.02
C ARG A 563 -12.01 36.02 -11.25
N PRO A 564 -13.24 35.58 -11.54
CA PRO A 564 -13.52 34.89 -12.79
C PRO A 564 -13.13 35.81 -13.96
N ALA A 565 -12.44 35.26 -14.95
CA ALA A 565 -12.17 35.96 -16.20
C ALA A 565 -13.52 36.39 -16.79
N THR A 566 -13.80 37.68 -16.75
CA THR A 566 -14.95 38.25 -17.45
C THR A 566 -14.70 38.09 -18.94
N THR A 567 -15.51 37.27 -19.60
CA THR A 567 -15.68 37.31 -21.05
C THR A 567 -16.01 38.74 -21.47
N LYS A 568 -15.19 39.32 -22.33
CA LYS A 568 -15.56 40.42 -23.21
C LYS A 568 -15.40 39.95 -24.65
#